data_AF-A0AAW9AQM3-F1
#
_entry.id   AF-A0AAW9AQM3-F1
#
_cell.length_a   1.000
_cell.length_b   1.000
_cell.length_c   1.000
_cell.angle_alpha   90.00
_cell.angle_beta   90.00
_cell.angle_gamma   90.00
#
_symmetry.space_group_name_H-M   'P 1'
#
loop_
_entity.id
_entity.type
_entity.pdbx_description
1 polymer ?
#
loop_
_entity_poly.entity_id
_entity_poly.type
_entity_poly.pdbx_seq_one_letter_code
_entity_poly.pdbx_strand_id
1 'polypeptide(L)'
;MTRIPAKVPAFDYLGGRNFTDKLKEVTGCASYDLLADYYGIPKSTVFTWHQHDRTAFELIVREHLASGASVKYLALGEGEPFPEKEAAVTTSSIEKFSIVNGQLEKAGSVELGLSTLNEFGLVKENLIIIEQNGCHLYINKAESQPASGDYLLDIDGVLSVNYLQRLPGKKLAIAFDTSTIEVSEEDIKVLGRVAMEMKKK
;
A
#
# COMPACT_ATOMS: atom_id res chain seq x y z
N MET A 1 12.56 33.14 38.66
CA MET A 1 12.87 32.40 37.42
C MET A 1 11.57 32.13 36.68
N THR A 2 11.38 32.72 35.50
CA THR A 2 10.19 32.48 34.67
C THR A 2 10.32 31.08 34.07
N ARG A 3 9.42 30.15 34.40
CA ARG A 3 9.44 28.80 33.81
C ARG A 3 9.07 28.90 32.33
N ILE A 4 9.78 28.16 31.49
CA ILE A 4 9.43 28.01 30.07
C ILE A 4 8.12 27.20 29.99
N PRO A 5 7.10 27.65 29.22
CA PRO A 5 5.86 26.90 29.05
C PRO A 5 6.12 25.54 28.38
N ALA A 6 5.37 24.52 28.80
CA ALA A 6 5.47 23.19 28.21
C ALA A 6 5.00 23.22 26.74
N LYS A 7 5.80 22.62 25.83
CA LYS A 7 5.44 22.48 24.41
C LYS A 7 4.36 21.41 24.18
N VAL A 8 4.24 20.46 25.10
CA VAL A 8 3.23 19.41 25.12
C VAL A 8 2.66 19.37 26.54
N PRO A 9 1.55 20.08 26.81
CA PRO A 9 0.91 20.01 28.12
C PRO A 9 0.29 18.62 28.35
N ALA A 10 0.01 18.29 29.61
CA ALA A 10 -0.75 17.08 29.93
C ALA A 10 -2.16 17.17 29.34
N PHE A 11 -2.67 16.04 28.83
CA PHE A 11 -4.06 15.90 28.43
C PHE A 11 -4.93 15.64 29.65
N ASP A 12 -6.24 15.80 29.46
CA ASP A 12 -7.24 15.37 30.45
C ASP A 12 -7.48 13.86 30.29
N TYR A 13 -6.66 13.07 30.99
CA TYR A 13 -6.67 11.62 30.87
C TYR A 13 -7.82 11.00 31.65
N LEU A 14 -8.35 9.88 31.15
CA LEU A 14 -9.28 9.04 31.91
C LEU A 14 -8.59 8.52 33.17
N GLY A 15 -9.24 8.72 34.32
CA GLY A 15 -8.85 8.19 35.61
C GLY A 15 -9.81 7.11 36.11
N GLY A 16 -9.36 6.39 37.14
CA GLY A 16 -10.19 5.55 37.98
C GLY A 16 -11.05 4.56 37.22
N ARG A 17 -12.36 4.59 37.48
CA ARG A 17 -13.29 3.60 36.92
C ARG A 17 -13.43 3.72 35.41
N ASN A 18 -13.52 4.94 34.88
CA ASN A 18 -13.64 5.20 33.45
C ASN A 18 -12.46 4.63 32.67
N PHE A 19 -11.24 4.77 33.21
CA PHE A 19 -10.04 4.17 32.64
C PHE A 19 -10.11 2.64 32.62
N THR A 20 -10.45 2.02 33.76
CA THR A 20 -10.49 0.55 33.83
C THR A 20 -11.64 -0.06 33.03
N ASP A 21 -12.72 0.69 32.79
CA ASP A 21 -13.81 0.25 31.92
C ASP A 21 -13.34 0.17 30.46
N LYS A 22 -12.52 1.12 30.00
CA LYS A 22 -11.90 1.03 28.67
C LYS A 22 -10.97 -0.18 28.55
N LEU A 23 -10.20 -0.50 29.59
CA LEU A 23 -9.39 -1.72 29.61
C LEU A 23 -10.26 -2.99 29.56
N LYS A 24 -11.40 -3.02 30.27
CA LYS A 24 -12.34 -4.15 30.18
C LYS A 24 -12.94 -4.30 28.79
N GLU A 25 -13.34 -3.20 28.16
CA GLU A 25 -13.91 -3.19 26.81
C GLU A 25 -12.90 -3.75 25.79
N VAL A 26 -11.64 -3.33 25.87
CA VAL A 26 -10.55 -3.79 24.99
C VAL A 26 -10.19 -5.26 25.23
N THR A 27 -10.09 -5.68 26.49
CA THR A 27 -9.68 -7.06 26.84
C THR A 27 -10.82 -8.07 26.80
N GLY A 28 -12.08 -7.61 26.73
CA GLY A 28 -13.26 -8.48 26.86
C GLY A 28 -13.46 -9.05 28.27
N CYS A 29 -12.75 -8.57 29.29
CA CYS A 29 -12.87 -9.08 30.66
C CYS A 29 -14.25 -8.73 31.25
N ALA A 30 -14.98 -9.74 31.73
CA ALA A 30 -16.31 -9.55 32.32
C ALA A 30 -16.27 -8.79 33.66
N SER A 31 -15.21 -8.94 34.46
CA SER A 31 -15.06 -8.35 35.79
C SER A 31 -13.68 -7.70 35.98
N TYR A 32 -13.56 -6.80 36.96
CA TYR A 32 -12.28 -6.18 37.32
C TYR A 32 -11.31 -7.16 37.98
N ASP A 33 -11.82 -8.22 38.59
CA ASP A 33 -11.01 -9.30 39.13
C ASP A 33 -10.28 -10.04 38.01
N LEU A 34 -11.00 -10.40 36.95
CA LEU A 34 -10.41 -11.02 35.76
C LEU A 34 -9.45 -10.06 35.04
N LEU A 35 -9.76 -8.76 35.04
CA LEU A 35 -8.86 -7.73 34.51
C LEU A 35 -7.54 -7.67 35.31
N ALA A 36 -7.62 -7.76 36.64
CA ALA A 36 -6.45 -7.77 37.50
C ALA A 36 -5.59 -9.02 37.25
N ASP A 37 -6.22 -10.19 37.11
CA ASP A 37 -5.55 -11.44 36.76
C ASP A 37 -4.91 -11.36 35.36
N TYR A 38 -5.62 -10.79 34.37
CA TYR A 38 -5.12 -10.59 33.00
C TYR A 38 -3.82 -9.77 32.96
N TYR A 39 -3.75 -8.68 33.74
CA TYR A 39 -2.55 -7.84 33.81
C TYR A 39 -1.52 -8.30 34.85
N GLY A 40 -1.83 -9.33 35.65
CA GLY A 40 -0.95 -9.83 36.72
C GLY A 40 -0.77 -8.82 37.86
N ILE A 41 -1.81 -8.06 38.19
CA ILE A 41 -1.79 -7.05 39.26
C ILE A 41 -2.71 -7.45 40.43
N PRO A 42 -2.46 -6.98 41.67
CA PRO A 42 -3.38 -7.22 42.78
C PRO A 42 -4.77 -6.60 42.52
N LYS A 43 -5.84 -7.32 42.89
CA LYS A 43 -7.23 -6.81 42.79
C LYS A 43 -7.43 -5.50 43.56
N SER A 44 -6.77 -5.35 44.70
CA SER A 44 -6.77 -4.13 45.51
C SER A 44 -6.19 -2.92 44.77
N THR A 45 -5.29 -3.13 43.80
CA THR A 45 -4.71 -2.07 42.98
C THR A 45 -5.78 -1.44 42.09
N VAL A 46 -6.64 -2.23 41.46
CA VAL A 46 -7.74 -1.71 40.63
C VAL A 46 -8.72 -0.88 41.46
N PHE A 47 -9.07 -1.35 42.66
CA PHE A 47 -9.92 -0.59 43.59
C PHE A 47 -9.26 0.72 44.04
N THR A 48 -7.95 0.69 44.30
CA THR A 48 -7.18 1.90 44.65
C THR A 48 -7.22 2.93 43.52
N TRP A 49 -7.15 2.48 42.26
CA TRP A 49 -7.28 3.38 41.12
C TRP A 49 -8.67 4.01 41.05
N HIS A 50 -9.74 3.23 41.28
CA HIS A 50 -11.10 3.75 41.31
C HIS A 50 -11.29 4.82 42.40
N GLN A 51 -10.76 4.58 43.60
CA GLN A 51 -10.93 5.48 44.74
C GLN A 51 -10.14 6.80 44.58
N HIS A 52 -8.98 6.76 43.91
CA HIS A 52 -8.08 7.90 43.78
C HIS A 52 -8.02 8.49 42.37
N ASP A 53 -8.95 8.10 41.51
CA ASP A 53 -9.05 8.55 40.12
C ASP A 53 -7.71 8.46 39.35
N ARG A 54 -7.02 7.32 39.50
CA ARG A 54 -5.67 7.14 38.92
C ARG A 54 -5.71 6.48 37.55
N THR A 55 -4.81 6.91 36.67
CA THR A 55 -4.54 6.29 35.37
C THR A 55 -3.26 5.45 35.44
N ALA A 56 -3.33 4.19 35.03
CA ALA A 56 -2.15 3.34 34.91
C ALA A 56 -1.62 3.40 33.47
N PHE A 57 -0.85 4.45 33.15
CA PHE A 57 -0.31 4.65 31.79
C PHE A 57 0.52 3.46 31.28
N GLU A 58 1.18 2.73 32.18
CA GLU A 58 1.93 1.52 31.84
C GLU A 58 1.03 0.41 31.28
N LEU A 59 -0.20 0.26 31.79
CA LEU A 59 -1.17 -0.70 31.23
C LEU A 59 -1.64 -0.30 29.83
N ILE A 60 -1.74 1.01 29.55
CA ILE A 60 -2.05 1.50 28.20
C ILE A 60 -0.96 1.07 27.22
N VAL A 61 0.31 1.20 27.61
CA VAL A 61 1.44 0.78 26.78
C VAL A 61 1.43 -0.73 26.55
N ARG A 62 1.25 -1.52 27.62
CA ARG A 62 1.18 -2.99 27.52
C ARG A 62 0.05 -3.45 26.62
N GLU A 63 -1.14 -2.89 26.82
CA GLU A 63 -2.31 -3.27 26.04
C GLU A 63 -2.15 -2.89 24.57
N HIS A 64 -1.68 -1.68 24.28
CA HIS A 64 -1.40 -1.25 22.91
C HIS A 64 -0.39 -2.18 22.21
N LEU A 65 0.69 -2.56 22.90
CA LEU A 65 1.70 -3.47 22.34
C LEU A 65 1.18 -4.89 22.14
N ALA A 66 0.28 -5.36 23.00
CA ALA A 66 -0.24 -6.73 22.96
C ALA A 66 -1.36 -6.93 21.93
N SER A 67 -2.36 -6.04 21.90
CA SER A 67 -3.56 -6.17 21.07
C SER A 67 -3.63 -5.16 19.92
N GLY A 68 -2.81 -4.12 19.94
CA GLY A 68 -2.90 -2.99 19.00
C GLY A 68 -3.96 -1.96 19.37
N ALA A 69 -4.57 -2.05 20.56
CA ALA A 69 -5.61 -1.14 21.00
C ALA A 69 -5.15 0.33 21.01
N SER A 70 -6.01 1.25 20.57
CA SER A 70 -5.69 2.67 20.46
C SER A 70 -5.32 3.29 21.81
N VAL A 71 -4.11 3.87 21.89
CA VAL A 71 -3.66 4.66 23.05
C VAL A 71 -4.62 5.81 23.29
N LYS A 72 -5.16 6.42 22.23
CA LYS A 72 -6.09 7.54 22.33
C LYS A 72 -7.43 7.13 22.95
N TYR A 73 -7.91 5.94 22.59
CA TYR A 73 -9.12 5.36 23.18
C TYR A 73 -8.93 5.03 24.66
N LEU A 74 -7.83 4.36 24.99
CA LEU A 74 -7.53 3.96 26.37
C LEU A 74 -7.19 5.14 27.29
N ALA A 75 -6.48 6.15 26.78
CA ALA A 75 -6.02 7.29 27.56
C ALA A 75 -7.06 8.41 27.67
N LEU A 76 -7.85 8.66 26.63
CA LEU A 76 -8.76 9.81 26.53
C LEU A 76 -10.23 9.40 26.33
N GLY A 77 -10.52 8.14 26.05
CA GLY A 77 -11.88 7.69 25.71
C GLY A 77 -12.33 8.10 24.31
N GLU A 78 -11.41 8.56 23.46
CA GLU A 78 -11.71 9.08 22.13
C GLU A 78 -11.47 8.05 21.03
N GLY A 79 -12.41 7.93 20.10
CA GLY A 79 -12.33 7.06 18.93
C GLY A 79 -12.78 5.63 19.21
N GLU A 80 -12.28 4.69 18.41
CA GLU A 80 -12.56 3.25 18.55
C GLU A 80 -11.40 2.52 19.23
N PRO A 81 -11.67 1.41 19.97
CA PRO A 81 -10.63 0.63 20.65
C PRO A 81 -9.63 0.01 19.68
N PHE A 82 -10.15 -0.55 18.59
CA PHE A 82 -9.39 -1.05 17.47
C PHE A 82 -9.90 -0.29 16.25
N PRO A 83 -9.40 0.94 15.99
CA PRO A 83 -9.73 1.59 14.75
C PRO A 83 -9.32 0.60 13.66
N GLU A 84 -10.24 0.28 12.74
CA GLU A 84 -9.86 -0.47 11.57
C GLU A 84 -8.63 0.22 11.02
N LYS A 85 -7.53 -0.53 10.90
CA LYS A 85 -6.47 -0.09 10.01
C LYS A 85 -7.13 -0.08 8.63
N GLU A 86 -7.76 1.03 8.28
CA GLU A 86 -7.33 1.69 7.07
C GLU A 86 -5.82 1.92 7.24
N ALA A 87 -5.02 0.85 7.09
CA ALA A 87 -4.01 0.96 6.06
C ALA A 87 -4.86 1.39 4.88
N ALA A 88 -4.95 2.70 4.64
CA ALA A 88 -5.50 3.19 3.41
C ALA A 88 -4.68 2.42 2.39
N VAL A 89 -5.23 1.32 1.87
CA VAL A 89 -4.62 0.54 0.81
C VAL A 89 -4.67 1.56 -0.29
N THR A 90 -3.58 2.30 -0.38
CA THR A 90 -3.52 3.47 -1.21
C THR A 90 -3.41 2.82 -2.56
N THR A 91 -4.53 2.70 -3.25
CA THR A 91 -4.56 2.14 -4.59
C THR A 91 -4.43 3.29 -5.57
N SER A 92 -3.85 2.98 -6.71
CA SER A 92 -3.87 3.84 -7.87
C SER A 92 -4.70 3.16 -8.94
N SER A 93 -5.68 3.89 -9.46
CA SER A 93 -6.40 3.50 -10.67
C SER A 93 -5.49 3.71 -11.88
N ILE A 94 -5.14 2.64 -12.57
CA ILE A 94 -4.28 2.66 -13.75
C ILE A 94 -5.12 2.36 -14.97
N GLU A 95 -5.00 3.18 -16.01
CA GLU A 95 -5.79 3.02 -17.22
C GLU A 95 -5.40 1.73 -17.96
N LYS A 96 -6.43 0.98 -18.36
CA LYS A 96 -6.31 -0.26 -19.11
C LYS A 96 -6.82 -0.06 -20.53
N PHE A 97 -6.05 -0.54 -21.48
CA PHE A 97 -6.30 -0.48 -22.91
C PHE A 97 -6.22 -1.87 -23.54
N SER A 98 -6.76 -2.00 -24.74
CA SER A 98 -6.58 -3.14 -25.62
C SER A 98 -6.10 -2.64 -26.98
N ILE A 99 -5.27 -3.41 -27.68
CA ILE A 99 -4.87 -3.08 -29.05
C ILE A 99 -5.89 -3.66 -30.02
N VAL A 100 -6.65 -2.80 -30.69
CA VAL A 100 -7.67 -3.18 -31.69
C VAL A 100 -7.32 -2.50 -33.00
N ASN A 101 -7.17 -3.28 -34.07
CA ASN A 101 -6.76 -2.80 -35.40
C ASN A 101 -5.49 -1.93 -35.37
N GLY A 102 -4.52 -2.27 -34.50
CA GLY A 102 -3.27 -1.52 -34.36
C GLY A 102 -3.39 -0.21 -33.59
N GLN A 103 -4.50 0.06 -32.89
CA GLN A 103 -4.71 1.26 -32.09
C GLN A 103 -5.05 0.92 -30.65
N LEU A 104 -4.72 1.81 -29.71
CA LEU A 104 -5.12 1.66 -28.31
C LEU A 104 -6.57 2.11 -28.12
N GLU A 105 -7.42 1.18 -27.70
CA GLU A 105 -8.78 1.45 -27.28
C GLU A 105 -8.90 1.29 -25.76
N LYS A 106 -9.56 2.24 -25.10
CA LYS A 106 -9.73 2.21 -23.64
C LYS A 106 -10.65 1.05 -23.24
N ALA A 107 -10.12 0.12 -22.46
CA ALA A 107 -10.82 -1.08 -21.99
C ALA A 107 -11.29 -0.96 -20.53
N GLY A 108 -10.74 -0.03 -19.75
CA GLY A 108 -11.17 0.24 -18.38
C GLY A 108 -10.04 0.79 -17.50
N SER A 109 -10.02 0.37 -16.24
CA SER A 109 -8.92 0.61 -15.31
C SER A 109 -8.71 -0.57 -14.37
N VAL A 110 -7.54 -0.63 -13.74
CA VAL A 110 -7.21 -1.59 -12.69
C VAL A 110 -6.73 -0.82 -11.47
N GLU A 111 -7.28 -1.15 -10.31
CA GLU A 111 -6.77 -0.67 -9.03
C GLU A 111 -5.55 -1.50 -8.63
N LEU A 112 -4.41 -0.82 -8.40
CA LEU A 112 -3.19 -1.45 -7.94
C LEU A 112 -2.67 -0.76 -6.68
N GLY A 113 -2.25 -1.53 -5.68
CA GLY A 113 -1.68 -0.97 -4.45
C GLY A 113 -0.39 -0.19 -4.71
N LEU A 114 -0.22 0.95 -4.03
CA LEU A 114 1.00 1.75 -4.07
C LEU A 114 2.22 0.94 -3.61
N SER A 115 2.05 0.01 -2.67
CA SER A 115 3.12 -0.91 -2.25
C SER A 115 3.64 -1.75 -3.41
N THR A 116 2.74 -2.33 -4.21
CA THR A 116 3.10 -3.10 -5.41
C THR A 116 3.78 -2.22 -6.45
N LEU A 117 3.26 -1.00 -6.70
CA LEU A 117 3.92 -0.06 -7.60
C LEU A 117 5.36 0.22 -7.16
N ASN A 118 5.55 0.55 -5.88
CA ASN A 118 6.87 0.85 -5.33
C ASN A 118 7.83 -0.36 -5.37
N GLU A 119 7.33 -1.57 -5.09
CA GLU A 119 8.11 -2.80 -5.13
C GLU A 119 8.71 -3.07 -6.52
N PHE A 120 7.94 -2.77 -7.58
CA PHE A 120 8.40 -2.90 -8.96
C PHE A 120 9.02 -1.61 -9.53
N GLY A 121 9.20 -0.56 -8.72
CA GLY A 121 9.76 0.72 -9.17
C GLY A 121 8.89 1.47 -10.19
N LEU A 122 7.57 1.26 -10.16
CA LEU A 122 6.61 1.81 -11.10
C LEU A 122 5.96 3.09 -10.57
N VAL A 123 5.72 4.03 -11.48
CA VAL A 123 5.09 5.33 -11.20
C VAL A 123 3.81 5.44 -12.02
N LYS A 124 2.69 5.73 -11.36
CA LYS A 124 1.34 5.72 -11.95
C LYS A 124 1.26 6.57 -13.22
N GLU A 125 1.84 7.76 -13.22
CA GLU A 125 1.78 8.73 -14.32
C GLU A 125 2.41 8.21 -15.61
N ASN A 126 3.32 7.24 -15.49
CA ASN A 126 4.03 6.61 -16.60
C ASN A 126 3.52 5.19 -16.89
N LEU A 127 2.51 4.69 -16.18
CA LEU A 127 2.05 3.33 -16.31
C LEU A 127 0.72 3.25 -17.04
N ILE A 128 0.65 2.37 -18.03
CA ILE A 128 -0.60 1.92 -18.63
C ILE A 128 -0.64 0.39 -18.61
N ILE A 129 -1.84 -0.17 -18.69
CA ILE A 129 -2.03 -1.61 -18.80
C ILE A 129 -2.56 -1.93 -20.19
N ILE A 130 -1.96 -2.91 -20.85
CA ILE A 130 -2.47 -3.47 -22.10
C ILE A 130 -3.00 -4.87 -21.81
N GLU A 131 -4.29 -5.07 -22.10
CA GLU A 131 -4.91 -6.38 -22.11
C GLU A 131 -4.73 -7.02 -23.48
N GLN A 132 -4.04 -8.16 -23.51
CA GLN A 132 -3.80 -8.93 -24.72
C GLN A 132 -3.82 -10.42 -24.38
N ASN A 133 -4.65 -11.19 -25.10
CA ASN A 133 -4.74 -12.66 -24.97
C ASN A 133 -4.97 -13.15 -23.51
N GLY A 134 -5.81 -12.43 -22.74
CA GLY A 134 -6.08 -12.77 -21.33
C GLY A 134 -4.92 -12.49 -20.37
N CYS A 135 -3.91 -11.75 -20.82
CA CYS A 135 -2.79 -11.26 -20.02
C CYS A 135 -2.89 -9.74 -19.85
N HIS A 136 -2.51 -9.24 -18.67
CA HIS A 136 -2.30 -7.82 -18.43
C HIS A 136 -0.81 -7.51 -18.48
N LEU A 137 -0.41 -6.67 -19.43
CA LEU A 137 0.94 -6.19 -19.61
C LEU A 137 1.04 -4.77 -19.04
N TYR A 138 1.88 -4.57 -18.04
CA TYR A 138 2.08 -3.28 -17.39
C TYR A 138 3.23 -2.55 -18.08
N ILE A 139 2.92 -1.50 -18.83
CA ILE A 139 3.85 -0.77 -19.69
C ILE A 139 4.36 0.47 -18.98
N ASN A 140 5.66 0.51 -18.68
CA ASN A 140 6.36 1.68 -18.16
C ASN A 140 6.80 2.60 -19.32
N LYS A 141 6.09 3.70 -19.50
CA LYS A 141 6.35 4.72 -20.54
C LYS A 141 7.60 5.57 -20.26
N ALA A 142 8.14 5.55 -19.05
CA ALA A 142 9.40 6.23 -18.73
C ALA A 142 10.61 5.49 -19.33
N GLU A 143 10.46 4.19 -19.64
CA GLU A 143 11.50 3.37 -20.25
C GLU A 143 11.27 3.23 -21.76
N SER A 144 11.71 4.21 -22.53
CA SER A 144 11.60 4.22 -24.00
C SER A 144 12.91 3.88 -24.72
N GLN A 145 14.01 3.65 -23.99
CA GLN A 145 15.28 3.27 -24.61
C GLN A 145 15.26 1.76 -24.95
N PRO A 146 15.35 1.37 -26.24
CA PRO A 146 15.31 -0.03 -26.62
C PRO A 146 16.59 -0.76 -26.21
N ALA A 147 16.40 -1.80 -25.40
CA ALA A 147 17.41 -2.79 -25.00
C ALA A 147 16.86 -4.19 -25.34
N SER A 148 17.18 -5.20 -24.53
CA SER A 148 16.55 -6.53 -24.64
C SER A 148 15.33 -6.61 -23.72
N GLY A 149 14.18 -6.99 -24.28
CA GLY A 149 12.93 -7.15 -23.53
C GLY A 149 11.69 -6.88 -24.37
N ASP A 150 10.51 -6.98 -23.76
CA ASP A 150 9.24 -6.68 -24.39
C ASP A 150 8.90 -5.18 -24.30
N TYR A 151 8.43 -4.62 -25.40
CA TYR A 151 8.12 -3.20 -25.52
C TYR A 151 6.81 -2.99 -26.27
N LEU A 152 6.09 -1.93 -25.89
CA LEU A 152 5.05 -1.34 -26.72
C LEU A 152 5.71 -0.49 -27.81
N LEU A 153 5.42 -0.81 -29.05
CA LEU A 153 6.00 -0.22 -30.25
C LEU A 153 4.92 0.43 -31.09
N ASP A 154 5.31 1.48 -31.79
CA ASP A 154 4.58 2.12 -32.88
C ASP A 154 5.42 1.99 -34.14
N ILE A 155 4.91 1.22 -35.11
CA ILE A 155 5.53 0.95 -36.40
C ILE A 155 4.58 1.48 -37.47
N ASP A 156 4.93 2.60 -38.10
CA ASP A 156 4.11 3.29 -39.10
C ASP A 156 2.65 3.54 -38.67
N GLY A 157 2.44 3.87 -37.39
CA GLY A 157 1.13 4.14 -36.81
C GLY A 157 0.40 2.88 -36.31
N VAL A 158 0.99 1.69 -36.46
CA VAL A 158 0.43 0.42 -35.98
C VAL A 158 1.10 0.04 -34.66
N LEU A 159 0.29 0.01 -33.60
CA LEU A 159 0.71 -0.36 -32.26
C LEU A 159 0.78 -1.87 -32.07
N SER A 160 1.84 -2.33 -31.42
CA SER A 160 2.01 -3.75 -31.07
C SER A 160 2.95 -3.91 -29.88
N VAL A 161 2.82 -5.00 -29.14
CA VAL A 161 3.79 -5.38 -28.10
C VAL A 161 4.64 -6.53 -28.63
N ASN A 162 5.96 -6.33 -28.70
CA ASN A 162 6.88 -7.34 -29.20
C ASN A 162 8.19 -7.33 -28.41
N TYR A 163 8.89 -8.45 -28.45
CA TYR A 163 10.25 -8.55 -27.93
C TYR A 163 11.24 -7.85 -28.88
N LEU A 164 12.03 -6.94 -28.32
CA LEU A 164 13.14 -6.29 -28.97
C LEU A 164 14.47 -6.85 -28.47
N GLN A 165 15.44 -6.90 -29.38
CA GLN A 165 16.85 -7.12 -29.06
C GLN A 165 17.72 -6.07 -29.74
N ARG A 166 18.60 -5.43 -28.96
CA ARG A 166 19.55 -4.45 -29.48
C ARG A 166 20.69 -5.14 -30.24
N LEU A 167 20.95 -4.67 -31.46
CA LEU A 167 22.07 -5.11 -32.29
C LEU A 167 23.11 -3.96 -32.45
N PRO A 168 24.39 -4.29 -32.71
CA PRO A 168 25.39 -3.30 -33.08
C PRO A 168 24.97 -2.46 -34.30
N GLY A 169 25.47 -1.24 -34.39
CA GLY A 169 25.19 -0.35 -35.53
C GLY A 169 23.81 0.32 -35.50
N LYS A 170 23.23 0.54 -34.30
CA LYS A 170 21.91 1.18 -34.11
C LYS A 170 20.75 0.43 -34.78
N LYS A 171 20.83 -0.90 -34.74
CA LYS A 171 19.81 -1.80 -35.27
C LYS A 171 19.06 -2.50 -34.16
N LEU A 172 17.83 -2.88 -34.44
CA LEU A 172 16.97 -3.63 -33.54
C LEU A 172 16.48 -4.88 -34.26
N ALA A 173 16.47 -6.01 -33.55
CA ALA A 173 15.76 -7.21 -33.98
C ALA A 173 14.40 -7.24 -33.27
N ILE A 174 13.32 -7.29 -34.04
CA ILE A 174 11.95 -7.46 -33.53
C ILE A 174 11.55 -8.90 -33.74
N ALA A 175 11.19 -9.60 -32.66
CA ALA A 175 10.63 -10.93 -32.74
C ALA A 175 9.11 -10.87 -32.87
N PHE A 176 8.61 -11.41 -33.97
CA PHE A 176 7.22 -11.83 -34.14
C PHE A 176 7.14 -13.33 -33.89
N ASP A 177 6.00 -13.85 -33.43
CA ASP A 177 5.82 -15.25 -32.98
C ASP A 177 6.65 -16.32 -33.71
N THR A 178 6.76 -16.24 -35.04
CA THR A 178 7.49 -17.20 -35.88
C THR A 178 8.69 -16.63 -36.64
N SER A 179 9.00 -15.35 -36.54
CA SER A 179 10.05 -14.71 -37.34
C SER A 179 10.74 -13.55 -36.62
N THR A 180 11.92 -13.18 -37.09
CA THR A 180 12.63 -12.00 -36.59
C THR A 180 12.97 -11.11 -37.77
N ILE A 181 12.71 -9.81 -37.62
CA ILE A 181 13.11 -8.82 -38.62
C ILE A 181 14.15 -7.89 -38.00
N GLU A 182 15.09 -7.45 -38.83
CA GLU A 182 16.04 -6.40 -38.46
C GLU A 182 15.50 -5.06 -38.97
N VAL A 183 15.46 -4.06 -38.09
CA VAL A 183 15.03 -2.70 -38.41
C VAL A 183 16.05 -1.69 -37.89
N SER A 184 16.06 -0.49 -38.49
CA SER A 184 16.76 0.65 -37.89
C SER A 184 16.03 1.07 -36.61
N GLU A 185 16.78 1.51 -35.59
CA GLU A 185 16.18 2.16 -34.42
C GLU A 185 15.37 3.41 -34.80
N GLU A 186 15.69 4.06 -35.92
CA GLU A 186 15.04 5.28 -36.39
C GLU A 186 13.67 5.01 -37.04
N ASP A 187 13.41 3.78 -37.49
CA ASP A 187 12.19 3.39 -38.20
C ASP A 187 11.05 2.97 -37.25
N ILE A 188 11.34 2.85 -35.94
CA ILE A 188 10.37 2.41 -34.95
C ILE A 188 10.35 3.32 -33.74
N LYS A 189 9.15 3.56 -33.21
CA LYS A 189 8.97 4.37 -32.02
C LYS A 189 8.65 3.48 -30.82
N VAL A 190 9.56 3.47 -29.85
CA VAL A 190 9.39 2.75 -28.59
C VAL A 190 8.58 3.61 -27.63
N LEU A 191 7.39 3.14 -27.26
CA LEU A 191 6.45 3.90 -26.41
C LEU A 191 6.58 3.57 -24.92
N GLY A 192 7.14 2.42 -24.59
CA GLY A 192 7.39 2.00 -23.21
C GLY A 192 7.75 0.53 -23.12
N ARG A 193 8.36 0.14 -22.00
CA ARG A 193 8.78 -1.24 -21.73
C ARG A 193 7.72 -1.99 -20.95
N VAL A 194 7.52 -3.27 -21.23
CA VAL A 194 6.76 -4.16 -20.36
C VAL A 194 7.56 -4.39 -19.08
N ALA A 195 7.06 -3.91 -17.96
CA ALA A 195 7.70 -4.06 -16.65
C ALA A 195 7.17 -5.26 -15.86
N MET A 196 5.91 -5.64 -16.07
CA MET A 196 5.27 -6.77 -15.41
C MET A 196 4.21 -7.40 -16.32
N GLU A 197 4.07 -8.72 -16.24
CA GLU A 197 3.00 -9.49 -16.88
C GLU A 197 2.18 -10.22 -15.81
N MET A 198 0.86 -10.08 -15.88
CA MET A 198 -0.08 -10.86 -15.07
C MET A 198 -0.91 -11.76 -15.99
N LYS A 199 -0.77 -13.07 -15.83
CA LYS A 199 -1.50 -14.08 -16.59
C LYS A 199 -2.10 -15.15 -15.68
N LYS A 200 -3.30 -15.62 -16.04
CA LYS A 200 -3.91 -16.79 -15.41
C LYS A 200 -3.17 -18.05 -15.84
N LYS A 201 -2.86 -18.94 -14.89
CA LYS A 201 -2.32 -20.28 -15.17
C LYS A 201 -3.43 -21.31 -15.31
#